data_AF-V4AWS1-F1
#
_entry.id   AF-V4AWS1-F1
#
_cell.length_a   1.000
_cell.length_b   1.000
_cell.length_c   1.000
_cell.angle_alpha   90.00
_cell.angle_beta   90.00
_cell.angle_gamma   90.00
#
_symmetry.space_group_name_H-M   'P 1'
#
loop_
_entity.id
_entity.type
_entity.pdbx_description
1 polymer ?
#
loop_
_entity_poly.entity_id
_entity_poly.type
_entity_poly.pdbx_seq_one_letter_code
_entity_poly.pdbx_strand_id
1 'polypeptide(L)'
;MLCFTNISCVGFGYHEQRLECFLYDMFPVECQGVVNDIGMEIYVPSEEDKTNVAIGKPSVMSTFHSLPYLPCNCVDGNTANDRLTVCHTQKLNPNWFCVDLENIYNFKQITIFNRQDGGSINRIVNFQIRLSSVGACDESTFSSTPLCHQDPNPTGLVVYNITTCSGAVAFSSRYIFISNSNGQFLTFSEIKVHAL
;
A
#
# COMPACT_ATOMS: atom_id res chain seq x y z
N MET A 1 -16.64 24.88 12.41
CA MET A 1 -15.64 25.59 11.56
C MET A 1 -15.44 24.74 10.32
N LEU A 2 -15.53 25.32 9.12
CA LEU A 2 -15.60 24.61 7.84
C LEU A 2 -14.20 24.11 7.43
N CYS A 3 -14.06 22.81 7.17
CA CYS A 3 -12.81 22.21 6.67
C CYS A 3 -12.54 22.64 5.22
N PHE A 4 -11.36 23.21 4.98
CA PHE A 4 -10.80 23.35 3.64
C PHE A 4 -10.13 22.03 3.23
N THR A 5 -10.43 21.56 2.02
CA THR A 5 -10.00 20.27 1.46
C THR A 5 -8.50 20.19 1.12
N ASN A 6 -7.66 21.10 1.63
CA ASN A 6 -6.24 21.24 1.27
C ASN A 6 -5.29 21.34 2.48
N ILE A 7 -5.77 21.08 3.71
CA ILE A 7 -4.92 21.16 4.90
C ILE A 7 -4.60 19.73 5.37
N SER A 8 -3.34 19.32 5.17
CA SER A 8 -2.79 18.10 5.75
C SER A 8 -2.80 18.24 7.28
N CYS A 9 -3.65 17.47 7.96
CA CYS A 9 -3.68 17.46 9.42
C CYS A 9 -2.43 16.74 9.95
N VAL A 10 -1.69 17.37 10.86
CA VAL A 10 -0.44 16.82 11.43
C VAL A 10 -0.64 16.18 12.80
N GLY A 11 -1.83 16.31 13.38
CA GLY A 11 -2.18 15.67 14.65
C GLY A 11 -3.68 15.64 14.94
N PHE A 12 -4.07 14.72 15.81
CA PHE A 12 -5.41 14.56 16.35
C PHE A 12 -5.31 14.57 17.88
N GLY A 13 -6.19 15.35 18.52
CA GLY A 13 -6.34 15.36 19.98
C GLY A 13 -7.78 15.04 20.37
N TYR A 14 -7.95 14.15 21.33
CA TYR A 14 -9.25 13.88 21.95
C TYR A 14 -9.29 14.51 23.34
N HIS A 15 -10.35 15.27 23.64
CA HIS A 15 -10.55 15.88 24.95
C HIS A 15 -11.51 15.04 25.79
N GLU A 16 -11.00 14.34 26.80
CA GLU A 16 -11.75 13.36 27.57
C GLU A 16 -12.94 13.94 28.35
N GLN A 17 -12.81 15.15 28.90
CA GLN A 17 -13.92 15.78 29.65
C GLN A 17 -15.01 16.37 28.75
N ARG A 18 -14.66 16.80 27.53
CA ARG A 18 -15.60 17.43 26.59
C ARG A 18 -16.17 16.42 25.59
N LEU A 19 -15.56 15.25 25.47
CA LEU A 19 -15.88 14.23 24.47
C LEU A 19 -15.79 14.80 23.03
N GLU A 20 -14.81 15.68 22.81
CA GLU A 20 -14.63 16.42 21.55
C GLU A 20 -13.27 16.09 20.91
N CYS A 21 -13.26 16.07 19.58
CA CYS A 21 -12.06 15.83 18.78
C CYS A 21 -11.54 17.12 18.14
N PHE A 22 -10.23 17.30 18.16
CA PHE A 22 -9.54 18.47 17.62
C PHE A 22 -8.52 18.03 16.55
N LEU A 23 -8.50 18.73 15.43
CA LEU A 23 -7.54 18.55 14.34
C LEU A 23 -6.55 19.71 14.35
N TYR A 24 -5.27 19.40 14.29
CA TYR A 24 -4.18 20.38 14.32
C TYR A 24 -3.49 20.45 12.96
N ASP A 25 -3.30 21.68 12.46
CA ASP A 25 -2.63 22.00 11.20
C ASP A 25 -1.14 22.38 11.39
N MET A 26 -0.73 22.72 12.62
CA MET A 26 0.66 22.95 13.01
C MET A 26 0.83 22.82 14.53
N PHE A 27 1.94 22.24 15.01
CA PHE A 27 2.34 22.33 16.42
C PHE A 27 3.39 23.43 16.59
N PRO A 28 3.11 24.52 17.33
CA PRO A 28 4.15 25.46 17.72
C PRO A 28 5.17 24.72 18.59
N VAL A 29 6.44 24.76 18.19
CA VAL A 29 7.57 24.13 18.90
C VAL A 29 7.64 24.58 20.38
N GLU A 30 7.07 25.76 20.67
CA GLU A 30 6.96 26.38 21.99
C GLU A 30 5.97 25.68 22.94
N CYS A 31 5.13 24.74 22.45
CA CYS A 31 4.15 24.01 23.27
C CYS A 31 4.68 22.67 23.84
N GLN A 32 5.96 22.32 23.65
CA GLN A 32 6.57 21.07 24.12
C GLN A 32 6.64 20.89 25.67
N GLY A 33 5.97 21.74 26.46
CA GLY A 33 5.97 21.65 27.92
C GLY A 33 4.68 22.08 28.63
N VAL A 34 3.59 22.36 27.90
CA VAL A 34 2.30 22.72 28.53
C VAL A 34 1.49 21.46 28.76
N VAL A 35 1.81 20.72 29.82
CA VAL A 35 1.15 19.44 30.17
C VAL A 35 -0.09 19.62 31.05
N ASN A 36 -0.64 20.84 31.14
CA ASN A 36 -1.74 21.15 32.06
C ASN A 36 -3.04 21.54 31.34
N ASP A 37 -3.36 20.89 30.21
CA ASP A 37 -4.77 20.73 29.84
C ASP A 37 -5.18 19.29 30.17
N ILE A 38 -5.92 19.15 31.26
CA ILE A 38 -6.29 17.87 31.87
C ILE A 38 -7.25 17.15 30.90
N GLY A 39 -6.73 16.16 30.19
CA GLY A 39 -7.52 15.23 29.37
C GLY A 39 -7.32 15.33 27.86
N MET A 40 -6.20 15.87 27.37
CA MET A 40 -5.85 15.81 25.96
C MET A 40 -4.71 14.81 25.70
N GLU A 41 -5.03 13.67 25.09
CA GLU A 41 -4.03 12.78 24.49
C GLU A 41 -3.68 13.30 23.08
N ILE A 42 -2.42 13.66 22.87
CA ILE A 42 -1.92 14.12 21.57
C ILE A 42 -1.18 12.96 20.91
N TYR A 43 -1.69 12.49 19.78
CA TYR A 43 -0.98 11.54 18.94
C TYR A 43 -0.17 12.28 17.88
N VAL A 44 1.14 12.42 18.13
CA VAL A 44 2.11 12.86 17.13
C VAL A 44 2.69 11.60 16.50
N PRO A 45 2.45 11.31 15.21
CA PRO A 45 3.18 10.25 14.55
C PRO A 45 4.65 10.67 14.52
N SER A 46 5.51 10.02 15.30
CA SER A 46 6.94 10.08 15.02
C SER A 46 7.17 9.60 13.59
N GLU A 47 8.18 10.16 12.90
CA GLU A 47 8.81 9.56 11.71
C GLU A 47 9.47 8.24 12.16
N GLU A 48 8.64 7.29 12.56
CA GLU A 48 9.01 5.93 12.88
C GLU A 48 9.33 5.28 11.54
N ASP A 49 10.50 4.65 11.43
CA ASP A 49 10.91 3.87 10.26
C ASP A 49 9.79 2.85 9.98
N LYS A 50 8.86 3.19 9.06
CA LYS A 50 7.61 2.45 8.90
C LYS A 50 7.91 1.18 8.14
N THR A 51 8.24 0.14 8.91
CA THR A 51 8.67 -1.17 8.41
C THR A 51 7.73 -1.79 7.38
N ASN A 52 6.42 -1.55 7.48
CA ASN A 52 5.45 -1.87 6.43
C ASN A 52 4.27 -0.89 6.41
N VAL A 53 4.29 0.13 5.55
CA VAL A 53 3.18 1.08 5.39
C VAL A 53 1.96 0.52 4.66
N ALA A 54 2.07 -0.67 4.06
CA ALA A 54 0.97 -1.31 3.35
C ALA A 54 0.07 -2.15 4.26
N ILE A 55 0.49 -2.46 5.50
CA ILE A 55 -0.28 -3.33 6.39
C ILE A 55 -1.68 -2.77 6.71
N GLY A 56 -2.70 -3.59 6.52
CA GLY A 56 -4.10 -3.25 6.76
C GLY A 56 -4.68 -2.18 5.82
N LYS A 57 -3.95 -1.79 4.77
CA LYS A 57 -4.37 -0.70 3.89
C LYS A 57 -5.50 -1.10 2.93
N PRO A 58 -6.36 -0.16 2.52
CA PRO A 58 -7.38 -0.42 1.52
C PRO A 58 -6.76 -1.00 0.24
N SER A 59 -7.31 -2.11 -0.23
CA SER A 59 -6.83 -2.78 -1.44
C SER A 59 -7.96 -3.28 -2.32
N VAL A 60 -7.71 -3.25 -3.62
CA VAL A 60 -8.66 -3.61 -4.67
C VAL A 60 -7.92 -4.43 -5.73
N MET A 61 -8.64 -5.29 -6.46
CA MET A 61 -8.11 -5.96 -7.64
C MET A 61 -9.15 -5.96 -8.75
N SER A 62 -8.70 -6.17 -9.99
CA SER A 62 -9.55 -6.25 -11.18
C SER A 62 -10.72 -7.22 -11.01
N THR A 63 -10.45 -8.40 -10.47
CA THR A 63 -11.43 -9.43 -10.06
C THR A 63 -10.84 -10.28 -8.97
N PHE A 64 -11.64 -10.91 -8.12
CA PHE A 64 -11.18 -11.98 -7.23
C PHE A 64 -11.85 -13.31 -7.60
N HIS A 65 -11.16 -14.43 -7.40
CA HIS A 65 -11.68 -15.73 -7.83
C HIS A 65 -12.95 -16.14 -7.09
N SER A 66 -12.87 -16.15 -5.75
CA SER A 66 -13.93 -16.49 -4.81
C SER A 66 -13.43 -16.20 -3.40
N LEU A 67 -14.30 -16.28 -2.39
CA LEU A 67 -13.82 -16.39 -1.02
C LEU A 67 -12.96 -17.67 -0.87
N PRO A 68 -11.88 -17.65 -0.09
CA PRO A 68 -11.38 -16.55 0.75
C PRO A 68 -10.36 -15.61 0.07
N TYR A 69 -10.20 -15.63 -1.25
CA TYR A 69 -9.09 -15.00 -1.98
C TYR A 69 -9.23 -13.49 -2.22
N LEU A 70 -9.47 -12.73 -1.16
CA LEU A 70 -9.76 -11.30 -1.22
C LEU A 70 -8.49 -10.44 -1.40
N PRO A 71 -8.62 -9.19 -1.88
CA PRO A 71 -7.49 -8.24 -1.98
C PRO A 71 -6.79 -7.98 -0.65
N CYS A 72 -7.54 -7.92 0.44
CA CYS A 72 -7.01 -7.62 1.77
C CYS A 72 -5.99 -8.64 2.27
N ASN A 73 -6.02 -9.88 1.77
CA ASN A 73 -5.04 -10.91 2.13
C ASN A 73 -3.63 -10.53 1.72
N CYS A 74 -3.47 -9.70 0.68
CA CYS A 74 -2.16 -9.28 0.19
C CYS A 74 -1.53 -8.14 0.99
N VAL A 75 -2.20 -7.67 2.04
CA VAL A 75 -1.78 -6.56 2.89
C VAL A 75 -2.06 -6.86 4.36
N ASP A 76 -2.21 -8.12 4.75
CA ASP A 76 -2.63 -8.53 6.10
C ASP A 76 -1.43 -8.76 7.06
N GLY A 77 -0.20 -8.63 6.57
CA GLY A 77 1.03 -8.88 7.31
C GLY A 77 1.52 -10.33 7.24
N ASN A 78 0.75 -11.23 6.62
CA ASN A 78 1.05 -12.66 6.57
C ASN A 78 1.87 -13.03 5.33
N THR A 79 3.17 -13.24 5.54
CA THR A 79 4.07 -13.68 4.47
C THR A 79 4.03 -15.20 4.22
N ALA A 80 3.14 -15.94 4.89
CA ALA A 80 3.00 -17.36 4.68
C ALA A 80 2.56 -17.65 3.25
N ASN A 81 3.14 -18.70 2.68
CA ASN A 81 2.86 -19.15 1.32
C ASN A 81 1.71 -20.18 1.27
N ASP A 82 0.78 -20.14 2.23
CA ASP A 82 -0.39 -21.00 2.25
C ASP A 82 -1.38 -20.54 1.18
N ARG A 83 -1.94 -21.50 0.46
CA ARG A 83 -2.95 -21.29 -0.57
C ARG A 83 -4.12 -20.46 -0.05
N LEU A 84 -4.52 -20.58 1.21
CA LEU A 84 -5.72 -19.91 1.73
C LEU A 84 -5.52 -18.45 2.15
N THR A 85 -4.29 -17.97 2.23
CA THR A 85 -3.95 -16.62 2.72
C THR A 85 -3.40 -15.71 1.62
N VAL A 86 -3.67 -16.03 0.35
CA VAL A 86 -3.26 -15.20 -0.80
C VAL A 86 -4.41 -14.36 -1.32
N CYS A 87 -4.07 -13.26 -1.99
CA CYS A 87 -5.00 -12.66 -2.93
C CYS A 87 -4.91 -13.40 -4.29
N HIS A 88 -6.05 -13.53 -4.99
CA HIS A 88 -6.10 -14.29 -6.24
C HIS A 88 -7.20 -13.81 -7.17
N THR A 89 -6.82 -13.38 -8.37
CA THR A 89 -7.78 -12.92 -9.37
C THR A 89 -8.44 -14.06 -10.13
N GLN A 90 -9.36 -13.75 -11.05
CA GLN A 90 -9.73 -14.65 -12.15
C GLN A 90 -8.68 -14.60 -13.27
N LYS A 91 -8.76 -15.48 -14.28
CA LYS A 91 -7.90 -15.38 -15.48
C LYS A 91 -8.42 -14.26 -16.39
N LEU A 92 -7.77 -13.11 -16.35
CA LEU A 92 -8.05 -11.96 -17.22
C LEU A 92 -6.74 -11.42 -17.79
N ASN A 93 -6.87 -10.53 -18.78
CA ASN A 93 -5.75 -9.83 -19.37
C ASN A 93 -6.14 -8.37 -19.67
N PRO A 94 -5.57 -7.37 -18.97
CA PRO A 94 -4.67 -7.51 -17.83
C PRO A 94 -5.40 -7.90 -16.54
N ASN A 95 -4.65 -8.42 -15.57
CA ASN A 95 -5.07 -8.45 -14.16
C ASN A 95 -4.27 -7.40 -13.40
N TRP A 96 -4.89 -6.73 -12.43
CA TRP A 96 -4.22 -5.78 -11.56
C TRP A 96 -4.69 -5.89 -10.12
N PHE A 97 -3.80 -5.58 -9.20
CA PHE A 97 -4.01 -5.33 -7.78
C PHE A 97 -3.57 -3.90 -7.50
N CYS A 98 -4.27 -3.22 -6.61
CA CYS A 98 -3.92 -1.90 -6.12
C CYS A 98 -4.02 -1.86 -4.59
N VAL A 99 -3.04 -1.23 -3.96
CA VAL A 99 -3.12 -0.80 -2.56
C VAL A 99 -3.07 0.72 -2.50
N ASP A 100 -4.01 1.31 -1.76
CA ASP A 100 -4.01 2.72 -1.39
C ASP A 100 -3.31 2.87 -0.04
N LEU A 101 -2.10 3.44 -0.02
CA LEU A 101 -1.35 3.68 1.22
C LEU A 101 -1.92 4.82 2.07
N GLU A 102 -2.96 5.50 1.58
CA GLU A 102 -3.67 6.65 2.15
C GLU A 102 -2.84 7.94 2.24
N ASN A 103 -1.51 7.82 2.20
CA ASN A 103 -0.54 8.91 2.13
C ASN A 103 0.50 8.64 1.04
N ILE A 104 1.16 9.69 0.58
CA ILE A 104 2.33 9.57 -0.29
C ILE A 104 3.54 9.27 0.58
N TYR A 105 4.24 8.17 0.30
CA TYR A 105 5.47 7.82 0.99
C TYR A 105 6.65 7.81 0.03
N ASN A 106 7.82 8.20 0.53
CA ASN A 106 9.09 7.89 -0.13
C ASN A 106 9.47 6.45 0.22
N PHE A 107 9.66 5.60 -0.78
CA PHE A 107 9.91 4.19 -0.54
C PHE A 107 11.40 3.92 -0.37
N LYS A 108 11.72 3.06 0.58
CA LYS A 108 13.01 2.40 0.70
C LYS A 108 13.01 1.08 -0.06
N GLN A 109 11.91 0.31 0.05
CA GLN A 109 11.77 -0.98 -0.62
C GLN A 109 10.30 -1.39 -0.74
N ILE A 110 9.93 -1.97 -1.88
CA ILE A 110 8.70 -2.75 -2.06
C ILE A 110 9.10 -4.22 -2.14
N THR A 111 8.52 -5.05 -1.27
CA THR A 111 8.73 -6.49 -1.26
C THR A 111 7.43 -7.21 -1.59
N ILE A 112 7.46 -8.12 -2.55
CA ILE A 112 6.31 -8.97 -2.92
C ILE A 112 6.65 -10.41 -2.56
N PHE A 113 5.82 -11.03 -1.73
CA PHE A 113 5.90 -12.44 -1.35
C PHE A 113 5.02 -13.25 -2.28
N ASN A 114 5.62 -14.09 -3.12
CA ASN A 114 4.91 -14.87 -4.12
C ASN A 114 4.26 -16.13 -3.51
N ARG A 115 3.22 -16.61 -4.18
CA ARG A 115 2.59 -17.90 -3.92
C ARG A 115 3.48 -19.04 -4.45
N GLN A 116 3.56 -20.16 -3.74
CA GLN A 116 4.56 -21.21 -4.02
C GLN A 116 4.00 -22.63 -4.20
N ASP A 117 2.74 -22.90 -3.86
CA ASP A 117 2.17 -24.25 -3.95
C ASP A 117 1.83 -24.67 -5.39
N GLY A 118 2.02 -25.96 -5.71
CA GLY A 118 1.48 -26.59 -6.92
C GLY A 118 1.91 -25.96 -8.25
N GLY A 119 3.14 -25.42 -8.34
CA GLY A 119 3.64 -24.77 -9.56
C GLY A 119 3.04 -23.39 -9.82
N SER A 120 2.37 -22.78 -8.84
CA SER A 120 1.78 -21.44 -8.96
C SER A 120 2.80 -20.30 -9.02
N ILE A 121 4.06 -20.57 -8.64
CA ILE A 121 5.14 -19.58 -8.58
C ILE A 121 5.33 -18.82 -9.90
N ASN A 122 5.09 -19.49 -11.03
CA ASN A 122 5.28 -18.91 -12.37
C ASN A 122 4.08 -18.07 -12.87
N ARG A 123 3.02 -17.87 -12.08
CA ARG A 123 1.82 -17.13 -12.52
C ARG A 123 2.06 -15.62 -12.59
N ILE A 124 2.90 -15.09 -11.70
CA ILE A 124 3.23 -13.66 -11.61
C ILE A 124 4.52 -13.29 -12.36
N VAL A 125 5.09 -14.14 -13.21
CA VAL A 125 6.28 -13.76 -14.01
C VAL A 125 5.97 -12.61 -14.97
N ASN A 126 6.99 -11.77 -15.25
CA ASN A 126 6.87 -10.57 -16.09
C ASN A 126 5.82 -9.56 -15.58
N PHE A 127 5.54 -9.55 -14.27
CA PHE A 127 4.64 -8.57 -13.69
C PHE A 127 5.21 -7.14 -13.80
N GLN A 128 4.33 -6.17 -13.69
CA GLN A 128 4.62 -4.75 -13.72
C GLN A 128 4.21 -4.10 -12.40
N ILE A 129 5.00 -3.16 -11.92
CA ILE A 129 4.62 -2.22 -10.86
C ILE A 129 4.43 -0.84 -11.48
N ARG A 130 3.30 -0.20 -11.19
CA ARG A 130 3.00 1.19 -11.56
C ARG A 130 2.71 1.99 -10.30
N LEU A 131 3.23 3.22 -10.24
CA LEU A 131 3.18 4.07 -9.05
C LEU A 131 2.47 5.39 -9.35
N SER A 132 1.45 5.74 -8.58
CA SER A 132 0.72 7.01 -8.70
C SER A 132 0.54 7.70 -7.35
N SER A 133 0.72 9.02 -7.32
CA SER A 133 0.41 9.83 -6.14
C SER A 133 -1.04 10.35 -6.14
N VAL A 134 -1.78 10.16 -7.23
CA VAL A 134 -3.13 10.68 -7.45
C VAL A 134 -4.07 9.63 -8.05
N GLY A 135 -5.38 9.89 -8.01
CA GLY A 135 -6.40 8.98 -8.52
C GLY A 135 -6.99 8.10 -7.44
N ALA A 136 -7.35 6.87 -7.78
CA ALA A 136 -7.89 5.85 -6.89
C ALA A 136 -7.51 4.45 -7.38
N CYS A 137 -7.80 3.42 -6.58
CA CYS A 137 -7.62 2.03 -7.01
C CYS A 137 -8.69 1.58 -8.03
N ASP A 138 -8.58 2.09 -9.27
CA ASP A 138 -9.47 1.78 -10.39
C ASP A 138 -8.70 1.58 -11.71
N GLU A 139 -9.41 1.07 -12.73
CA GLU A 139 -8.87 0.79 -14.07
C GLU A 139 -8.33 2.05 -14.77
N SER A 140 -8.96 3.20 -14.53
CA SER A 140 -8.60 4.46 -15.19
C SER A 140 -7.23 4.94 -14.71
N THR A 141 -7.03 4.93 -13.39
CA THR A 141 -5.78 5.28 -12.74
C THR A 141 -4.70 4.25 -13.11
N PHE A 142 -5.01 2.95 -13.07
CA PHE A 142 -4.09 1.89 -13.51
C PHE A 142 -3.56 2.16 -14.94
N SER A 143 -4.45 2.43 -15.89
CA SER A 143 -4.12 2.62 -17.30
C SER A 143 -3.27 3.87 -17.56
N SER A 144 -3.50 4.95 -16.81
CA SER A 144 -2.75 6.21 -16.96
C SER A 144 -1.45 6.26 -16.16
N THR A 145 -1.25 5.37 -15.18
CA THR A 145 -0.11 5.42 -14.27
C THR A 145 1.18 4.97 -14.97
N PRO A 146 2.31 5.70 -14.83
CA PRO A 146 3.57 5.29 -15.45
C PRO A 146 4.13 3.98 -14.89
N LEU A 147 4.85 3.24 -15.73
CA LEU A 147 5.54 2.01 -15.35
C LEU A 147 6.76 2.32 -14.49
N CYS A 148 6.78 1.81 -13.26
CA CYS A 148 7.93 1.91 -12.36
C CYS A 148 8.87 0.72 -12.52
N HIS A 149 8.35 -0.50 -12.52
CA HIS A 149 9.18 -1.70 -12.58
C HIS A 149 8.53 -2.75 -13.46
N GLN A 150 9.35 -3.50 -14.19
CA GLN A 150 8.93 -4.72 -14.88
C GLN A 150 9.87 -5.85 -14.45
N ASP A 151 9.28 -6.93 -13.95
CA ASP A 151 10.02 -8.12 -13.56
C ASP A 151 10.78 -8.69 -14.77
N PRO A 152 12.12 -8.76 -14.72
CA PRO A 152 12.91 -9.29 -15.82
C PRO A 152 12.98 -10.83 -15.82
N ASN A 153 12.47 -11.48 -14.77
CA ASN A 153 12.69 -12.90 -14.57
C ASN A 153 11.70 -13.75 -15.39
N PRO A 154 12.19 -14.73 -16.18
CA PRO A 154 11.32 -15.65 -16.90
C PRO A 154 10.68 -16.73 -16.00
N THR A 155 11.18 -16.85 -14.77
CA THR A 155 10.75 -17.84 -13.77
C THR A 155 10.38 -17.12 -12.49
N GLY A 156 9.31 -17.59 -11.85
CA GLY A 156 8.81 -16.97 -10.63
C GLY A 156 9.80 -17.12 -9.46
N LEU A 157 10.03 -16.03 -8.74
CA LEU A 157 10.77 -16.00 -7.49
C LEU A 157 9.83 -16.15 -6.30
N VAL A 158 10.38 -16.59 -5.18
CA VAL A 158 9.67 -16.66 -3.89
C VAL A 158 9.43 -15.25 -3.33
N VAL A 159 10.43 -14.38 -3.45
CA VAL A 159 10.40 -13.00 -2.98
C VAL A 159 10.98 -12.10 -4.06
N TYR A 160 10.27 -11.01 -4.35
CA TYR A 160 10.77 -9.93 -5.20
C TYR A 160 11.06 -8.72 -4.33
N ASN A 161 12.26 -8.16 -4.44
CA ASN A 161 12.65 -6.92 -3.75
C ASN A 161 12.91 -5.84 -4.80
N ILE A 162 12.12 -4.79 -4.74
CA ILE A 162 12.20 -3.63 -5.63
C ILE A 162 12.65 -2.45 -4.77
N THR A 163 13.78 -1.86 -5.11
CA THR A 163 14.35 -0.73 -4.36
C THR A 163 14.36 0.57 -5.16
N THR A 164 14.08 0.51 -6.47
CA THR A 164 14.03 1.65 -7.38
C THR A 164 13.07 1.39 -8.54
N CYS A 165 12.59 2.47 -9.16
CA CYS A 165 11.96 2.40 -10.48
C CYS A 165 13.03 2.37 -11.59
N SER A 166 12.63 1.80 -12.73
CA SER A 166 13.31 1.96 -14.01
C SER A 166 13.00 3.33 -14.61
N GLY A 167 13.99 4.01 -15.18
CA GLY A 167 13.81 5.31 -15.81
C GLY A 167 13.60 6.47 -14.83
N ALA A 168 12.80 7.46 -15.23
CA ALA A 168 12.64 8.73 -14.51
C ALA A 168 11.42 8.78 -13.56
N VAL A 169 10.85 7.63 -13.18
CA VAL A 169 9.73 7.56 -12.23
C VAL A 169 10.28 7.63 -10.80
N ALA A 170 9.73 8.52 -9.99
CA ALA A 170 10.09 8.62 -8.57
C ALA A 170 9.69 7.34 -7.83
N PHE A 171 10.55 6.85 -6.94
CA PHE A 171 10.24 5.70 -6.09
C PHE A 171 9.47 6.15 -4.84
N SER A 172 8.35 6.83 -5.09
CA SER A 172 7.42 7.35 -4.09
C SER A 172 6.01 7.40 -4.66
N SER A 173 5.00 7.08 -3.86
CA SER A 173 3.59 7.15 -4.29
C SER A 173 2.62 6.94 -3.14
N ARG A 174 1.33 7.15 -3.43
CA ARG A 174 0.19 6.73 -2.59
C ARG A 174 -0.42 5.41 -3.07
N TYR A 175 -0.56 5.24 -4.38
CA TYR A 175 -1.15 4.06 -5.01
C TYR A 175 -0.07 3.21 -5.65
N ILE A 176 -0.01 1.93 -5.28
CA ILE A 176 0.86 0.94 -5.90
C ILE A 176 -0.01 -0.05 -6.64
N PHE A 177 0.18 -0.13 -7.96
CA PHE A 177 -0.44 -1.15 -8.79
C PHE A 177 0.54 -2.25 -9.11
N ILE A 178 0.12 -3.50 -8.98
CA ILE A 178 0.83 -4.70 -9.46
C ILE A 178 -0.03 -5.35 -10.53
N SER A 179 0.51 -5.64 -11.70
CA SER A 179 -0.25 -6.23 -12.80
C SER A 179 0.51 -7.28 -13.58
N ASN A 180 -0.19 -8.26 -14.15
CA ASN A 180 0.33 -9.15 -15.18
C ASN A 180 -0.59 -9.15 -16.41
N SER A 181 0.02 -9.31 -17.59
CA SER A 181 -0.69 -9.27 -18.88
C SER A 181 -0.52 -10.57 -19.68
N ASN A 182 -0.30 -11.68 -18.98
CA ASN A 182 -0.01 -13.00 -19.56
C ASN A 182 -1.25 -13.93 -19.60
N GLY A 183 -2.45 -13.39 -19.28
CA GLY A 183 -3.69 -14.17 -19.19
C GLY A 183 -3.74 -15.17 -18.04
N GLN A 184 -2.78 -15.10 -17.10
CA GLN A 184 -2.79 -15.89 -15.87
C GLN A 184 -3.46 -15.13 -14.72
N PHE A 185 -3.72 -15.86 -13.65
CA PHE A 185 -4.10 -15.28 -12.38
C PHE A 185 -2.99 -14.36 -11.86
N LEU A 186 -3.36 -13.21 -11.32
CA LEU A 186 -2.48 -12.45 -10.44
C LEU A 186 -2.69 -13.00 -9.03
N THR A 187 -1.63 -13.55 -8.44
CA THR A 187 -1.68 -14.12 -7.09
C THR A 187 -0.34 -13.97 -6.41
N PHE A 188 -0.38 -13.54 -5.16
CA PHE A 188 0.76 -13.41 -4.26
C PHE A 188 0.23 -13.41 -2.83
N SER A 189 1.11 -13.63 -1.85
CA SER A 189 0.74 -13.69 -0.43
C SER A 189 0.69 -12.32 0.20
N GLU A 190 1.68 -11.46 -0.07
CA GLU A 190 1.82 -10.20 0.68
C GLU A 190 2.62 -9.17 -0.14
N ILE A 191 2.24 -7.90 -0.05
CA ILE A 191 3.09 -6.76 -0.38
C ILE A 191 3.51 -6.05 0.91
N LYS A 192 4.82 -5.86 1.09
CA LYS A 192 5.38 -5.00 2.13
C LYS A 192 6.00 -3.77 1.51
N VAL A 193 5.74 -2.61 2.08
CA VAL A 193 6.30 -1.33 1.63
C VAL A 193 7.03 -0.69 2.80
N HIS A 194 8.35 -0.68 2.73
CA HIS A 194 9.16 0.03 3.70
C HIS A 194 9.32 1.47 3.22
N ALA A 195 8.81 2.43 4.00
CA ALA A 195 8.97 3.86 3.73
C ALA A 195 10.18 4.44 4.49
N LEU A 196 10.73 5.54 3.98
CA LEU A 196 11.75 6.37 4.63
C LEU A 196 11.14 7.29 5.68
#